data_AF-A0A7J6T315-F1
#
_entry.id   AF-A0A7J6T315-F1
#
_cell.length_a   1.000
_cell.length_b   1.000
_cell.length_c   1.000
_cell.angle_alpha   90.00
_cell.angle_beta   90.00
_cell.angle_gamma   90.00
#
_symmetry.space_group_name_H-M   'P 1'
#
loop_
_entity.id
_entity.type
_entity.pdbx_description
1 polymer ?
#
loop_
_entity_poly.entity_id
_entity_poly.type
_entity_poly.pdbx_seq_one_letter_code
_entity_poly.pdbx_strand_id
1 'polypeptide(L)'
;MTVKLFITDLVKSELISMVFVFLLVPPVIYLIRWGGEYFYVYVWAFCQVVVVVMMFVYPALIQPLFNKYEPLHDLQLREKIEALADSHKFPLTKLFQVDGSKRSSHSNAYFFGFWKSKRIVLFDTLLNLTHEEILSVLAHELGHWYHNHLVKSMAASSAHLFIIMYAYGVFVQRYGVQLMSDFGFPTVPDGSVPVMVALMLFGRLWQPIDQAISVLMTVQTR
;
A
#
# COMPACT_ATOMS: atom_id res chain seq x y z
N MET A 1 20.57 -12.94 -5.13
CA MET A 1 19.87 -12.40 -6.32
C MET A 1 20.83 -12.32 -7.50
N THR A 2 20.44 -12.80 -8.68
CA THR A 2 21.26 -12.66 -9.91
C THR A 2 20.97 -11.34 -10.62
N VAL A 3 21.92 -10.82 -11.40
CA VAL A 3 21.74 -9.59 -12.20
C VAL A 3 20.53 -9.71 -13.14
N LYS A 4 20.35 -10.88 -13.77
CA LYS A 4 19.20 -11.15 -14.64
C LYS A 4 17.87 -11.00 -13.91
N LEU A 5 17.75 -11.59 -12.71
CA LEU A 5 16.54 -11.49 -11.90
C LEU A 5 16.28 -10.04 -11.50
N PHE A 6 17.32 -9.33 -11.06
CA PHE A 6 17.22 -7.92 -10.67
C PHE A 6 16.69 -7.04 -11.82
N ILE A 7 17.30 -7.13 -13.00
CA ILE A 7 16.86 -6.34 -14.17
C ILE A 7 15.44 -6.71 -14.59
N THR A 8 15.10 -8.00 -14.56
CA THR A 8 13.75 -8.48 -14.91
C THR A 8 12.71 -7.91 -13.95
N ASP A 9 12.97 -7.93 -12.65
CA ASP A 9 12.08 -7.39 -11.64
C ASP A 9 11.96 -5.87 -11.75
N LEU A 10 13.07 -5.16 -12.00
CA LEU A 10 13.08 -3.72 -12.23
C LEU A 10 12.17 -3.35 -13.41
N VAL A 11 12.37 -3.96 -14.58
CA VAL A 11 11.57 -3.68 -15.78
C VAL A 11 10.09 -4.02 -15.55
N LYS A 12 9.77 -5.17 -14.94
CA LYS A 12 8.39 -5.52 -14.61
C LYS A 12 7.75 -4.49 -13.67
N SER A 13 8.47 -4.08 -12.64
CA SER A 13 7.99 -3.08 -11.67
C SER A 13 7.71 -1.75 -12.34
N GLU A 14 8.62 -1.28 -13.20
CA GLU A 14 8.46 -0.03 -13.95
C GLU A 14 7.26 -0.10 -14.90
N LEU A 15 7.10 -1.18 -15.67
CA LEU A 15 5.96 -1.34 -16.59
C LEU A 15 4.63 -1.36 -15.84
N ILE A 16 4.54 -2.09 -14.72
CA ILE A 16 3.33 -2.11 -13.88
C ILE A 16 3.06 -0.71 -13.32
N SER A 17 4.08 -0.02 -12.86
CA SER A 17 3.96 1.34 -12.31
C SER A 17 3.48 2.33 -13.37
N MET A 18 4.01 2.25 -14.60
CA MET A 18 3.53 3.05 -15.73
C MET A 18 2.04 2.80 -16.01
N VAL A 19 1.61 1.53 -16.07
CA VAL A 19 0.18 1.20 -16.26
C VAL A 19 -0.68 1.87 -15.18
N PHE A 20 -0.27 1.82 -13.92
CA PHE A 20 -1.01 2.48 -12.84
C PHE A 20 -1.00 4.01 -12.96
N VAL A 21 0.11 4.63 -13.33
CA VAL A 21 0.19 6.08 -13.56
C VAL A 21 -0.81 6.49 -14.65
N PHE A 22 -0.80 5.82 -15.80
CA PHE A 22 -1.73 6.11 -16.89
C PHE A 22 -3.19 5.80 -16.56
N LEU A 23 -3.45 4.82 -15.69
CA LEU A 23 -4.80 4.48 -15.27
C LEU A 23 -5.36 5.44 -14.21
N LEU A 24 -4.54 5.84 -13.23
CA LEU A 24 -5.01 6.53 -12.03
C LEU A 24 -4.84 8.05 -12.09
N VAL A 25 -3.79 8.57 -12.74
CA VAL A 25 -3.52 10.01 -12.76
C VAL A 25 -4.55 10.79 -13.58
N PRO A 26 -4.97 10.36 -14.80
CA PRO A 26 -5.94 11.12 -15.57
C PRO A 26 -7.31 11.28 -14.87
N PRO A 27 -7.91 10.25 -14.25
CA PRO A 27 -9.12 10.42 -13.44
C PRO A 27 -8.93 11.41 -12.29
N VAL A 28 -7.79 11.37 -11.58
CA VAL A 28 -7.52 12.33 -10.50
C VAL A 28 -7.46 13.77 -11.03
N ILE A 29 -6.72 14.01 -12.12
CA ILE A 29 -6.66 15.34 -12.75
C ILE A 29 -8.04 15.80 -13.21
N TYR A 30 -8.81 14.90 -13.81
CA TYR A 30 -10.18 15.17 -14.23
C TYR A 30 -11.06 15.58 -13.05
N LEU A 31 -11.03 14.82 -11.95
CA LEU A 31 -11.82 15.10 -10.75
C LEU A 31 -11.40 16.42 -10.08
N ILE A 32 -10.11 16.78 -10.09
CA ILE A 32 -9.63 18.08 -9.58
C ILE A 32 -10.22 19.23 -10.42
N ARG A 33 -10.22 19.10 -11.75
CA ARG A 33 -10.75 20.14 -12.64
C ARG A 33 -12.27 20.25 -12.61
N TRP A 34 -12.95 19.11 -12.50
CA TRP A 34 -14.41 19.02 -12.55
C TRP A 34 -15.07 19.31 -11.20
N GLY A 35 -14.45 18.88 -10.09
CA GLY A 35 -15.08 18.84 -8.77
C GLY A 35 -15.28 20.19 -8.07
N GLY A 36 -14.88 21.31 -8.70
CA GLY A 36 -15.05 22.66 -8.16
C GLY A 36 -14.41 22.84 -6.79
N GLU A 37 -15.06 23.58 -5.89
CA GLU A 37 -14.54 23.81 -4.52
C GLU A 37 -14.41 22.53 -3.69
N TYR A 38 -15.22 21.51 -3.99
CA TYR A 38 -15.27 20.25 -3.25
C TYR A 38 -14.49 19.10 -3.91
N PHE A 39 -13.59 19.41 -4.85
CA PHE A 39 -12.85 18.40 -5.62
C PHE A 39 -12.15 17.35 -4.73
N TYR A 40 -11.66 17.79 -3.56
CA TYR A 40 -10.93 16.96 -2.60
C TYR A 40 -11.78 15.78 -2.09
N VAL A 41 -13.11 15.94 -1.98
CA VAL A 41 -14.03 14.86 -1.58
C VAL A 41 -14.11 13.79 -2.66
N TYR A 42 -14.25 14.21 -3.93
CA TYR A 42 -14.35 13.27 -5.05
C TYR A 42 -13.04 12.52 -5.29
N VAL A 43 -11.90 13.22 -5.23
CA VAL A 43 -10.56 12.59 -5.33
C VAL A 43 -10.35 11.62 -4.18
N TRP A 44 -10.68 12.01 -2.94
CA TRP A 44 -10.58 11.14 -1.78
C TRP A 44 -11.42 9.87 -1.94
N ALA A 45 -12.69 10.01 -2.32
CA ALA A 45 -13.60 8.89 -2.53
C ALA A 45 -13.12 7.95 -3.65
N PHE A 46 -12.66 8.50 -4.76
CA PHE A 46 -12.03 7.73 -5.84
C PHE A 46 -10.83 6.92 -5.33
N CYS A 47 -9.93 7.55 -4.59
CA CYS A 47 -8.77 6.87 -4.00
C CYS A 47 -9.18 5.77 -3.01
N GLN A 48 -10.27 5.94 -2.23
CA GLN A 48 -10.76 4.87 -1.35
C GLN A 48 -11.19 3.65 -2.15
N VAL A 49 -11.92 3.85 -3.25
CA VAL A 49 -12.34 2.76 -4.14
C VAL A 49 -11.11 2.06 -4.73
N VAL A 50 -10.12 2.82 -5.21
CA VAL A 50 -8.88 2.26 -5.76
C VAL A 50 -8.13 1.44 -4.71
N VAL A 51 -7.98 1.93 -3.48
CA VAL A 51 -7.33 1.20 -2.39
C VAL A 51 -8.04 -0.13 -2.12
N VAL A 52 -9.38 -0.12 -1.99
CA VAL A 52 -10.16 -1.34 -1.76
C VAL A 52 -9.99 -2.33 -2.92
N VAL A 53 -10.06 -1.88 -4.17
CA VAL A 53 -9.82 -2.73 -5.35
C VAL A 53 -8.40 -3.33 -5.32
N MET A 54 -7.40 -2.52 -4.97
CA MET A 54 -6.01 -2.96 -4.91
C MET A 54 -5.75 -4.01 -3.83
N MET A 55 -6.55 -4.05 -2.75
CA MET A 55 -6.47 -5.14 -1.76
C MET A 55 -6.74 -6.52 -2.38
N PHE A 56 -7.47 -6.58 -3.49
CA PHE A 56 -7.72 -7.83 -4.23
C PHE A 56 -6.75 -8.00 -5.39
N VAL A 57 -6.55 -6.96 -6.19
CA VAL A 57 -5.71 -7.00 -7.40
C VAL A 57 -4.25 -7.28 -7.06
N TYR A 58 -3.72 -6.67 -6.00
CA TYR A 58 -2.31 -6.82 -5.64
C TYR A 58 -1.93 -8.28 -5.34
N PRO A 59 -2.53 -8.98 -4.37
CA PRO A 59 -2.18 -10.37 -4.10
C PRO A 59 -2.62 -11.35 -5.19
N ALA A 60 -3.70 -11.06 -5.94
CA ALA A 60 -4.21 -12.01 -6.95
C ALA A 60 -3.48 -11.93 -8.29
N LEU A 61 -3.07 -10.74 -8.72
CA LEU A 61 -2.52 -10.51 -10.05
C LEU A 61 -1.08 -10.01 -10.02
N ILE A 62 -0.73 -9.10 -9.10
CA ILE A 62 0.60 -8.46 -9.12
C ILE A 62 1.64 -9.36 -8.47
N GLN A 63 1.39 -9.81 -7.23
CA GLN A 63 2.36 -10.62 -6.50
C GLN A 63 2.81 -11.90 -7.23
N PRO A 64 1.91 -12.66 -7.91
CA PRO A 64 2.30 -13.85 -8.67
C PRO A 64 3.20 -13.57 -9.89
N LEU A 65 3.28 -12.33 -10.38
CA LEU A 65 4.22 -11.96 -11.47
C LEU A 65 5.68 -11.95 -11.02
N PHE A 66 5.89 -11.81 -9.71
CA PHE A 66 7.20 -11.70 -9.07
C PHE A 66 7.57 -12.95 -8.27
N ASN A 67 6.61 -13.57 -7.58
CA ASN A 67 6.86 -14.68 -6.68
C ASN A 67 6.06 -15.92 -7.08
N LYS A 68 6.62 -17.09 -6.81
CA LYS A 68 5.92 -18.36 -6.96
C LYS A 68 5.26 -18.73 -5.64
N TYR A 69 3.94 -18.91 -5.69
CA TYR A 69 3.15 -19.36 -4.56
C TYR A 69 2.83 -20.85 -4.71
N GLU A 70 3.21 -21.64 -3.71
CA GLU A 70 2.93 -23.07 -3.64
C GLU A 70 2.17 -23.38 -2.34
N PRO A 71 1.31 -24.41 -2.30
CA PRO A 71 0.77 -24.89 -1.03
C PRO A 71 1.90 -25.23 -0.06
N LEU A 72 1.69 -25.01 1.24
CA LEU A 72 2.67 -25.40 2.25
C LEU A 72 2.91 -26.92 2.20
N HIS A 73 4.17 -27.33 2.01
CA HIS A 73 4.54 -28.74 1.85
C HIS A 73 4.60 -29.50 3.18
N ASP A 74 5.03 -28.85 4.26
CA ASP A 74 5.11 -29.46 5.59
C ASP A 74 3.71 -29.65 6.19
N LEU A 75 3.24 -30.90 6.19
CA LEU A 75 1.92 -31.28 6.70
C LEU A 75 1.81 -31.14 8.22
N GLN A 76 2.88 -31.40 8.97
CA GLN A 76 2.84 -31.29 10.44
C GLN A 76 2.75 -29.82 10.85
N LEU A 77 3.55 -28.96 10.23
CA LEU A 77 3.47 -27.52 10.46
C LEU A 77 2.10 -26.98 10.05
N ARG A 78 1.57 -27.45 8.92
CA ARG A 78 0.24 -27.08 8.45
C ARG A 78 -0.84 -27.37 9.49
N GLU A 79 -0.89 -28.59 10.02
CA GLU A 79 -1.86 -28.99 11.05
C GLU A 79 -1.76 -28.11 12.31
N LYS A 80 -0.54 -27.80 12.76
CA LYS A 80 -0.32 -26.91 13.90
C LYS A 80 -0.83 -25.48 13.62
N ILE A 81 -0.60 -24.95 12.42
CA ILE A 81 -1.08 -23.62 12.03
C ILE A 81 -2.60 -23.59 11.93
N GLU A 82 -3.21 -24.62 11.34
CA GLU A 82 -4.67 -24.75 11.26
C GLU A 82 -5.29 -24.80 12.67
N ALA A 83 -4.71 -25.57 13.60
CA ALA A 83 -5.14 -25.60 14.99
C ALA A 83 -5.00 -24.23 15.70
N LEU A 84 -3.91 -23.50 15.46
CA LEU A 84 -3.71 -22.15 15.99
C LEU A 84 -4.73 -21.15 15.43
N ALA A 85 -5.02 -21.23 14.13
CA ALA A 85 -6.04 -20.38 13.51
C ALA A 85 -7.43 -20.66 14.07
N ASP A 86 -7.79 -21.94 14.24
CA ASP A 86 -9.08 -22.37 14.75
C ASP A 86 -9.28 -21.96 16.21
N SER A 87 -8.25 -22.05 17.05
CA SER A 87 -8.34 -21.65 18.47
C SER A 87 -8.69 -20.16 18.64
N HIS A 88 -8.28 -19.32 17.68
CA HIS A 88 -8.58 -17.89 17.66
C HIS A 88 -9.70 -17.51 16.68
N LYS A 89 -10.41 -18.49 16.11
CA LYS A 89 -11.49 -18.30 15.11
C LYS A 89 -11.03 -17.45 13.91
N PHE A 90 -9.74 -17.53 13.57
CA PHE A 90 -9.20 -16.89 12.39
C PHE A 90 -9.72 -17.65 11.15
N PRO A 91 -10.39 -16.99 10.19
CA PRO A 91 -11.05 -17.66 9.08
C PRO A 91 -10.05 -18.04 7.98
N LEU A 92 -9.13 -18.96 8.32
CA LEU A 92 -8.11 -19.50 7.43
C LEU A 92 -8.75 -20.35 6.34
N THR A 93 -8.34 -20.12 5.10
CA THR A 93 -8.83 -20.89 3.94
C THR A 93 -7.71 -21.61 3.19
N LYS A 94 -6.52 -20.98 3.09
CA LYS A 94 -5.37 -21.54 2.38
C LYS A 94 -4.07 -21.13 3.05
N LEU A 95 -3.11 -22.05 3.01
CA LEU A 95 -1.74 -21.87 3.46
C LEU A 95 -0.79 -22.01 2.26
N PHE A 96 0.05 -21.00 2.07
CA PHE A 96 1.04 -20.96 1.00
C PHE A 96 2.44 -20.77 1.55
N GLN A 97 3.41 -21.31 0.83
CA GLN A 97 4.81 -20.93 0.93
C GLN A 97 5.21 -20.13 -0.32
N VAL A 98 6.13 -19.19 -0.16
CA VAL A 98 6.62 -18.31 -1.24
C VAL A 98 8.15 -18.31 -1.29
N ASP A 99 8.69 -18.25 -2.51
CA ASP A 99 10.13 -18.30 -2.81
C ASP A 99 10.87 -16.96 -2.53
N GLY A 100 10.75 -16.46 -1.30
CA GLY A 100 11.38 -15.22 -0.84
C GLY A 100 12.92 -15.24 -0.91
N SER A 101 13.52 -16.42 -0.73
CA SER A 101 14.96 -16.66 -0.79
C SER A 101 15.62 -16.23 -2.10
N LYS A 102 14.87 -16.15 -3.21
CA LYS A 102 15.39 -15.67 -4.50
C LYS A 102 15.92 -14.23 -4.44
N ARG A 103 15.35 -13.42 -3.56
CA ARG A 103 15.62 -11.98 -3.45
C ARG A 103 16.44 -11.64 -2.21
N SER A 104 16.16 -12.25 -1.08
CA SER A 104 16.88 -11.96 0.17
C SER A 104 16.83 -13.12 1.15
N SER A 105 17.72 -13.12 2.14
CA SER A 105 17.68 -14.03 3.28
C SER A 105 16.71 -13.60 4.38
N HIS A 106 15.94 -12.51 4.19
CA HIS A 106 14.98 -12.07 5.19
C HIS A 106 13.81 -13.04 5.29
N SER A 107 13.48 -13.42 6.53
CA SER A 107 12.31 -14.23 6.86
C SER A 107 11.11 -13.34 7.10
N ASN A 108 9.95 -13.75 6.60
CA ASN A 108 8.70 -13.04 6.78
C ASN A 108 7.50 -14.01 6.69
N ALA A 109 6.39 -13.62 7.32
CA ALA A 109 5.09 -14.24 7.15
C ALA A 109 4.05 -13.13 7.13
N TYR A 110 3.00 -13.32 6.34
CA TYR A 110 1.89 -12.36 6.31
C TYR A 110 0.60 -13.07 5.97
N PHE A 111 -0.53 -12.43 6.26
CA PHE A 111 -1.83 -12.87 5.81
C PHE A 111 -2.50 -11.82 4.94
N PHE A 112 -3.36 -12.28 4.05
CA PHE A 112 -4.16 -11.42 3.20
C PHE A 112 -5.52 -12.05 2.92
N GLY A 113 -6.38 -11.31 2.24
CA GLY A 113 -7.73 -11.75 1.90
C GLY A 113 -8.80 -11.02 2.69
N PHE A 114 -10.04 -11.23 2.29
CA PHE A 114 -11.17 -10.40 2.70
C PHE A 114 -12.11 -11.16 3.62
N TRP A 115 -12.51 -10.51 4.72
CA TRP A 115 -13.54 -11.00 5.65
C TRP A 115 -13.32 -12.46 6.07
N LYS A 116 -14.15 -13.39 5.60
CA LYS A 116 -14.15 -14.83 5.93
C LYS A 116 -13.20 -15.68 5.09
N SER A 117 -12.43 -15.08 4.18
CA SER A 117 -11.46 -15.79 3.36
C SER A 117 -10.07 -15.21 3.58
N LYS A 118 -9.38 -15.67 4.62
CA LYS A 118 -7.99 -15.30 4.89
C LYS A 118 -7.03 -16.39 4.42
N ARG A 119 -5.89 -15.95 3.93
CA ARG A 119 -4.80 -16.81 3.44
C ARG A 119 -3.53 -16.40 4.16
N ILE A 120 -2.75 -17.37 4.60
CA ILE A 120 -1.44 -17.14 5.23
C ILE A 120 -0.36 -17.52 4.21
N VAL A 121 0.69 -16.72 4.14
CA VAL A 121 1.88 -16.92 3.31
C VAL A 121 3.10 -16.93 4.20
N LEU A 122 3.90 -17.99 4.11
CA LEU A 122 5.20 -18.09 4.75
C LEU A 122 6.31 -17.97 3.73
N PHE A 123 7.35 -17.22 4.03
CA PHE A 123 8.56 -17.23 3.20
C PHE A 123 9.31 -18.54 3.43
N ASP A 124 9.88 -19.11 2.38
CA ASP A 124 10.75 -20.28 2.45
C ASP A 124 11.93 -20.08 3.42
N THR A 125 12.46 -18.87 3.55
CA THR A 125 13.49 -18.50 4.52
C THR A 125 13.04 -18.66 5.98
N LEU A 126 11.75 -18.47 6.28
CA LEU A 126 11.16 -18.67 7.61
C LEU A 126 11.01 -20.15 7.96
N LEU A 127 10.84 -21.02 6.95
CA LEU A 127 10.65 -22.47 7.13
C LEU A 127 11.92 -23.19 7.62
N ASN A 128 13.06 -22.50 7.71
CA ASN A 128 14.28 -23.01 8.32
C ASN A 128 14.26 -22.99 9.87
N LEU A 129 13.27 -22.33 10.47
CA LEU A 129 13.08 -22.28 11.92
C LEU A 129 12.32 -23.51 12.43
N THR A 130 12.35 -23.71 13.74
CA THR A 130 11.52 -24.74 14.37
C THR A 130 10.03 -24.41 14.26
N HIS A 131 9.17 -25.43 14.26
CA HIS A 131 7.72 -25.21 14.19
C HIS A 131 7.21 -24.27 15.29
N GLU A 132 7.75 -24.36 16.50
CA GLU A 132 7.33 -23.53 17.63
C GLU A 132 7.70 -22.05 17.43
N GLU A 133 8.86 -21.77 16.85
CA GLU A 133 9.26 -20.39 16.49
C GLU A 133 8.35 -19.83 15.40
N ILE A 134 8.02 -20.62 14.38
CA ILE A 134 7.11 -20.21 13.30
C ILE A 134 5.71 -19.91 13.86
N LEU A 135 5.19 -20.76 14.76
CA LEU A 135 3.90 -20.55 15.40
C LEU A 135 3.89 -19.30 16.28
N SER A 136 4.99 -19.00 16.98
CA SER A 136 5.13 -17.77 17.75
C SER A 136 5.04 -16.52 16.86
N VAL A 137 5.73 -16.52 15.71
CA VAL A 137 5.64 -15.44 14.72
C VAL A 137 4.22 -15.32 14.18
N LEU A 138 3.57 -16.43 13.83
CA LEU A 138 2.19 -16.40 13.35
C LEU A 138 1.21 -15.94 14.44
N ALA A 139 1.41 -16.29 15.70
CA ALA A 139 0.59 -15.79 16.80
C ALA A 139 0.67 -14.26 16.92
N HIS A 140 1.87 -13.69 16.73
CA HIS A 140 2.05 -12.23 16.64
C HIS A 140 1.27 -11.62 15.46
N GLU A 141 1.38 -12.20 14.27
CA GLU A 141 0.63 -11.76 13.08
C GLU A 141 -0.89 -11.85 13.28
N LEU A 142 -1.37 -12.95 13.87
CA LEU A 142 -2.78 -13.12 14.23
C LEU A 142 -3.24 -12.08 15.26
N GLY A 143 -2.34 -11.63 16.15
CA GLY A 143 -2.59 -10.50 17.05
C GLY A 143 -2.91 -9.21 16.31
N HIS A 144 -2.20 -8.90 15.22
CA HIS A 144 -2.52 -7.73 14.37
C HIS A 144 -3.90 -7.83 13.74
N TRP A 145 -4.31 -9.03 13.33
CA TRP A 145 -5.66 -9.26 12.85
C TRP A 145 -6.70 -9.09 13.96
N TYR A 146 -6.49 -9.72 15.11
CA TYR A 146 -7.42 -9.71 16.25
C TYR A 146 -7.70 -8.29 16.75
N HIS A 147 -6.66 -7.44 16.82
CA HIS A 147 -6.78 -6.05 17.25
C HIS A 147 -7.12 -5.06 16.12
N ASN A 148 -7.46 -5.54 14.92
CA ASN A 148 -7.83 -4.75 13.75
C ASN A 148 -6.79 -3.68 13.38
N HIS A 149 -5.50 -3.98 13.52
CA HIS A 149 -4.42 -3.02 13.24
C HIS A 149 -4.42 -2.54 11.79
N LEU A 150 -4.75 -3.43 10.84
CA LEU A 150 -4.90 -3.06 9.43
C LEU A 150 -6.01 -2.00 9.22
N VAL A 151 -7.18 -2.19 9.82
CA VAL A 151 -8.32 -1.26 9.66
C VAL A 151 -8.00 0.10 10.29
N LYS A 152 -7.37 0.11 11.46
CA LYS A 152 -6.92 1.35 12.12
C LYS A 152 -5.91 2.11 11.26
N SER A 153 -4.92 1.40 10.71
CA SER A 153 -3.92 1.99 9.82
C SER A 153 -4.57 2.54 8.54
N MET A 154 -5.46 1.78 7.90
CA MET A 154 -6.20 2.24 6.72
C MET A 154 -7.06 3.48 7.00
N ALA A 155 -7.76 3.53 8.14
CA ALA A 155 -8.55 4.69 8.54
C ALA A 155 -7.66 5.92 8.77
N ALA A 156 -6.51 5.76 9.43
CA ALA A 156 -5.53 6.82 9.62
C ALA A 156 -4.98 7.33 8.29
N SER A 157 -4.58 6.44 7.37
CA SER A 157 -4.12 6.81 6.02
C SER A 157 -5.21 7.48 5.20
N SER A 158 -6.46 7.03 5.31
CA SER A 158 -7.61 7.64 4.63
C SER A 158 -7.89 9.05 5.13
N ALA A 159 -7.85 9.27 6.44
CA ALA A 159 -7.99 10.59 7.06
C ALA A 159 -6.84 11.52 6.67
N HIS A 160 -5.61 11.01 6.69
CA HIS A 160 -4.44 11.76 6.25
C HIS A 160 -4.54 12.19 4.79
N LEU A 161 -4.97 11.28 3.89
CA LEU A 161 -5.22 11.60 2.47
C LEU A 161 -6.29 12.68 2.30
N PHE A 162 -7.34 12.65 3.11
CA PHE A 162 -8.37 13.69 3.09
C PHE A 162 -7.79 15.05 3.50
N ILE A 163 -7.03 15.08 4.60
CA ILE A 163 -6.42 16.31 5.12
C ILE A 163 -5.47 16.94 4.09
N ILE A 164 -4.59 16.15 3.48
CA ILE A 164 -3.63 16.66 2.48
C ILE A 164 -4.35 17.17 1.22
N MET A 165 -5.41 16.49 0.75
CA MET A 165 -6.19 16.96 -0.41
C MET A 165 -6.99 18.22 -0.12
N TYR A 166 -7.56 18.33 1.08
CA TYR A 166 -8.21 19.55 1.54
C TYR A 166 -7.21 20.71 1.64
N ALA A 167 -6.06 20.48 2.28
CA ALA A 167 -5.00 21.47 2.39
C ALA A 167 -4.48 21.92 1.01
N TYR A 168 -4.30 20.97 0.08
CA TYR A 168 -3.96 21.27 -1.31
C TYR A 168 -4.99 22.20 -1.97
N GLY A 169 -6.29 21.91 -1.79
CA GLY A 169 -7.37 22.74 -2.35
C GLY A 169 -7.33 24.18 -1.84
N VAL A 170 -7.25 24.37 -0.52
CA VAL A 170 -7.13 25.69 0.10
C VAL A 170 -5.86 26.41 -0.37
N PHE A 171 -4.75 25.69 -0.47
CA PHE A 171 -3.47 26.25 -0.85
C PHE A 171 -3.44 26.71 -2.31
N VAL A 172 -3.91 25.88 -3.25
CA VAL A 172 -3.92 26.21 -4.67
C VAL A 172 -4.89 27.35 -4.98
N GLN A 173 -6.07 27.37 -4.34
CA GLN A 173 -7.03 28.47 -4.51
C GLN A 173 -6.45 29.82 -4.07
N ARG A 174 -5.65 29.85 -3.00
CA ARG A 174 -5.12 31.09 -2.43
C ARG A 174 -3.76 31.52 -2.98
N TYR A 175 -2.87 30.56 -3.23
CA TYR A 175 -1.47 30.80 -3.55
C TYR A 175 -1.02 30.14 -4.85
N GLY A 176 -1.89 29.47 -5.60
CA GLY A 176 -1.50 28.65 -6.75
C GLY A 176 -0.75 29.44 -7.83
N VAL A 177 -1.21 30.63 -8.20
CA VAL A 177 -0.53 31.49 -9.20
C VAL A 177 0.83 31.98 -8.69
N GLN A 178 0.89 32.42 -7.43
CA GLN A 178 2.13 32.86 -6.80
C GLN A 178 3.14 31.71 -6.72
N LEU A 179 2.69 30.52 -6.32
CA LEU A 179 3.51 29.31 -6.27
C LEU A 179 4.13 29.00 -7.63
N MET A 180 3.36 29.12 -8.73
CA MET A 180 3.93 28.91 -10.06
C MET A 180 5.02 29.94 -10.36
N SER A 181 4.74 31.22 -10.09
CA SER A 181 5.68 32.32 -10.33
C SER A 181 6.97 32.19 -9.51
N ASP A 182 6.87 31.88 -8.22
CA ASP A 182 8.01 31.76 -7.29
C ASP A 182 8.97 30.63 -7.69
N PHE A 183 8.44 29.59 -8.35
CA PHE A 183 9.21 28.46 -8.87
C PHE A 183 9.57 28.60 -10.36
N GLY A 184 9.33 29.77 -10.97
CA GLY A 184 9.72 30.07 -12.35
C GLY A 184 8.85 29.42 -13.43
N PHE A 185 7.66 28.92 -13.08
CA PHE A 185 6.69 28.45 -14.07
C PHE A 185 5.91 29.62 -14.66
N PRO A 186 5.76 29.68 -16.00
CA PRO A 186 5.00 30.74 -16.63
C PRO A 186 3.53 30.68 -16.18
N THR A 187 2.98 31.83 -15.83
CA THR A 187 1.54 31.94 -15.54
C THR A 187 0.75 31.74 -16.82
N VAL A 188 -0.32 30.96 -16.73
CA VAL A 188 -1.20 30.72 -17.88
C VAL A 188 -2.05 31.97 -18.10
N PRO A 189 -2.27 32.45 -19.34
CA PRO A 189 -3.01 33.69 -19.60
C PRO A 189 -4.45 33.72 -19.04
N ASP A 190 -5.07 32.55 -18.87
CA ASP A 190 -6.41 32.39 -18.29
C ASP A 190 -6.41 32.36 -16.75
N GLY A 191 -5.24 32.52 -16.12
CA GLY A 191 -5.06 32.43 -14.67
C GLY A 191 -5.17 31.01 -14.11
N SER A 192 -5.29 29.99 -14.96
CA SER A 192 -5.39 28.61 -14.51
C SER A 192 -4.04 28.11 -13.98
N VAL A 193 -4.12 27.23 -12.98
CA VAL A 193 -2.94 26.62 -12.36
C VAL A 193 -2.81 25.18 -12.90
N PRO A 194 -1.68 24.81 -13.53
CA PRO A 194 -1.45 23.44 -13.98
C PRO A 194 -1.48 22.46 -12.80
N VAL A 195 -2.54 21.63 -12.74
CA VAL A 195 -2.82 20.71 -11.62
C VAL A 195 -1.61 19.88 -11.21
N MET A 196 -0.93 19.24 -12.17
CA MET A 196 0.20 18.35 -11.87
C MET A 196 1.39 19.10 -11.27
N VAL A 197 1.72 20.28 -11.81
CA VAL A 197 2.84 21.09 -11.30
C VAL A 197 2.52 21.58 -9.89
N ALA A 198 1.30 22.07 -9.68
CA ALA A 198 0.85 22.48 -8.35
C ALA A 198 0.86 21.34 -7.33
N LEU A 199 0.41 20.15 -7.71
CA LEU A 199 0.48 18.96 -6.84
C LEU A 199 1.93 18.60 -6.50
N MET A 200 2.84 18.62 -7.48
CA MET A 200 4.26 18.33 -7.25
C MET A 200 4.91 19.35 -6.30
N LEU A 201 4.69 20.65 -6.51
CA LEU A 201 5.24 21.70 -5.67
C LEU A 201 4.63 21.69 -4.27
N PHE A 202 3.31 21.51 -4.17
CA PHE A 202 2.63 21.36 -2.89
C PHE A 202 3.16 20.16 -2.11
N GLY A 203 3.36 19.01 -2.77
CA GLY A 203 3.93 17.82 -2.12
C GLY A 203 5.32 18.08 -1.51
N ARG A 204 6.15 18.91 -2.15
CA ARG A 204 7.45 19.33 -1.59
C ARG A 204 7.29 20.21 -0.36
N LEU A 205 6.34 21.15 -0.38
CA LEU A 205 6.05 22.04 0.75
C LEU A 205 5.44 21.28 1.93
N TRP A 206 4.63 20.26 1.65
CA TRP A 206 3.97 19.43 2.65
C TRP A 206 4.91 18.38 3.28
N GLN A 207 6.04 18.09 2.64
CA GLN A 207 7.00 17.06 3.06
C GLN A 207 7.41 17.12 4.55
N PRO A 208 7.68 18.29 5.18
CA PRO A 208 8.03 18.33 6.60
C PRO A 208 6.89 17.85 7.53
N ILE A 209 5.65 18.12 7.17
CA ILE A 209 4.46 17.67 7.89
C ILE A 209 4.34 16.15 7.77
N ASP A 210 4.53 15.60 6.57
CA ASP A 210 4.54 14.15 6.34
C ASP A 210 5.64 13.45 7.15
N GLN A 211 6.83 14.04 7.27
CA GLN A 211 7.90 13.47 8.09
C GLN A 211 7.51 13.44 9.58
N ALA A 212 6.90 14.51 10.10
CA ALA A 212 6.42 14.53 11.49
C ALA A 212 5.32 13.48 11.74
N ILE A 213 4.36 13.36 10.81
CA ILE A 213 3.30 12.34 10.88
C ILE A 213 3.91 10.93 10.81
N SER A 214 4.89 10.71 9.94
CA SER A 214 5.58 9.43 9.80
C SER A 214 6.24 8.99 11.12
N VAL A 215 6.87 9.91 11.84
CA VAL A 215 7.45 9.64 13.18
C VAL A 215 6.37 9.22 14.17
N LEU A 216 5.24 9.93 14.22
CA LEU A 216 4.12 9.59 15.09
C LEU A 216 3.54 8.21 14.78
N MET A 217 3.33 7.91 13.50
CA MET A 217 2.84 6.60 13.07
C MET A 217 3.83 5.49 13.42
N THR A 218 5.13 5.73 13.29
CA THR A 218 6.18 4.76 13.66
C THR A 218 6.13 4.42 15.15
N VAL A 219 5.91 5.41 16.02
CA VAL A 219 5.74 5.20 17.46
C VAL A 219 4.51 4.35 17.76
N GLN A 220 3.41 4.55 17.02
CA GLN A 220 2.18 3.78 17.21
C GLN A 220 2.29 2.32 16.72
N THR A 221 3.13 2.06 15.71
CA THR A 221 3.33 0.72 15.15
C THR A 221 4.33 -0.15 15.91
N ARG A 222 5.11 0.44 16.81
CA ARG A 222 6.09 -0.25 17.67
C ARG A 222 5.47 -0.62 19.01
#